data_AF-A5KIF6-F1
#
_entry.id   AF-A5KIF6-F1
#
_cell.length_a   1.000
_cell.length_b   1.000
_cell.length_c   1.000
_cell.angle_alpha   90.00
_cell.angle_beta   90.00
_cell.angle_gamma   90.00
#
_symmetry.space_group_name_H-M   'P 1'
#
loop_
_entity.id
_entity.type
_entity.pdbx_description
1 polymer ?
#
loop_
_entity_poly.entity_id
_entity_poly.type
_entity_poly.pdbx_seq_one_letter_code
_entity_poly.pdbx_strand_id
1 'polypeptide(L)'
;MCKSIPGNQKHMTMDQRIIIEKRLDQGNSLHSIALQLGKDPTTISKEIKKHRTIQEHSHFNESKNKCALIKDCKKKNICEIYAPICKRMCKLCNHCNSHCDDFIPRSYHCSKLDKAPFVCNACSKKSGCRLDKAYYRATIAHREYRTVLIESRTGINISPEDLITLDELVSPLIMQGQSPYMILQIIRRSLTQKKRFTLH
;
A
#
# COMPACT_ATOMS: atom_id res chain seq x y z
N MET A 1 17.09 10.02 29.73
CA MET A 1 17.76 10.41 28.48
C MET A 1 18.28 9.15 27.79
N CYS A 2 17.74 8.76 26.64
CA CYS A 2 18.22 7.57 25.93
C CYS A 2 19.47 7.92 25.12
N LYS A 3 20.58 7.24 25.40
CA LYS A 3 21.81 7.33 24.61
C LYS A 3 21.49 6.85 23.19
N SER A 4 21.62 7.74 22.22
CA SER A 4 21.38 7.48 20.80
C SER A 4 22.30 6.35 20.34
N ILE A 5 21.72 5.24 19.87
CA ILE A 5 22.51 4.17 19.24
C ILE A 5 23.08 4.78 17.94
N PRO A 6 24.41 4.88 17.76
CA PRO A 6 24.98 5.47 16.56
C PRO A 6 24.61 4.63 15.34
N GLY A 7 23.75 5.15 14.48
CA GLY A 7 23.39 4.47 13.24
C GLY A 7 24.55 4.53 12.26
N ASN A 8 25.08 3.38 11.85
CA ASN A 8 25.89 3.34 10.64
C ASN A 8 24.94 3.50 9.44
N GLN A 9 25.20 4.46 8.55
CA GLN A 9 24.36 4.76 7.36
C GLN A 9 24.34 3.62 6.32
N LYS A 10 24.77 2.41 6.70
CA LYS A 10 24.78 1.23 5.85
C LYS A 10 23.37 0.67 5.69
N HIS A 11 23.10 0.12 4.52
CA HIS A 11 21.86 -0.59 4.23
C HIS A 11 21.62 -1.75 5.19
N MET A 12 20.34 -2.08 5.41
CA MET A 12 19.95 -3.28 6.16
C MET A 12 20.38 -4.52 5.38
N THR A 13 21.11 -5.44 6.00
CA THR A 13 21.52 -6.71 5.36
C THR A 13 20.41 -7.75 5.43
N MET A 14 20.56 -8.89 4.74
CA MET A 14 19.61 -10.00 4.84
C MET A 14 19.56 -10.56 6.27
N ASP A 15 20.72 -10.80 6.90
CA ASP A 15 20.79 -11.34 8.26
C ASP A 15 20.13 -10.43 9.29
N GLN A 16 20.31 -9.11 9.15
CA GLN A 16 19.64 -8.15 10.02
C GLN A 16 18.11 -8.22 9.87
N ARG A 17 17.60 -8.40 8.64
CA ARG A 17 16.16 -8.59 8.42
C ARG A 17 15.64 -9.90 9.02
N ILE A 18 16.41 -10.99 8.90
CA ILE A 18 16.09 -12.28 9.54
C ILE A 18 15.98 -12.11 11.06
N ILE A 19 16.91 -11.37 11.67
CA ILE A 19 16.87 -11.06 13.10
C ILE A 19 15.62 -10.24 13.43
N ILE A 20 15.29 -9.20 12.65
CA ILE A 20 14.06 -8.40 12.85
C ILE A 20 12.83 -9.31 12.83
N GLU A 21 12.66 -10.16 11.81
CA GLU A 21 11.52 -11.08 11.72
C GLU A 21 11.43 -11.99 12.94
N LYS A 22 12.53 -12.67 13.30
CA LYS A 22 12.57 -13.59 14.44
C LYS A 22 12.18 -12.90 15.76
N ARG A 23 12.68 -11.69 15.98
CA ARG A 23 12.38 -10.92 17.21
C ARG A 23 10.95 -10.37 17.22
N LEU A 24 10.42 -9.99 16.07
CA LEU A 24 9.01 -9.60 15.94
C LEU A 24 8.09 -10.77 16.21
N ASP A 25 8.43 -11.98 15.76
CA ASP A 25 7.67 -13.21 16.04
C ASP A 25 7.69 -13.57 17.53
N GLN A 26 8.78 -13.24 18.23
CA GLN A 26 8.93 -13.38 19.68
C GLN A 26 8.26 -12.26 20.48
N GLY A 27 7.73 -11.22 19.82
CA GLY A 27 7.07 -10.09 20.48
C GLY A 27 8.02 -9.10 21.15
N ASN A 28 9.30 -9.08 20.77
CA ASN A 28 10.26 -8.13 21.30
C ASN A 28 9.96 -6.69 20.83
N SER A 29 10.33 -5.72 21.66
CA SER A 29 10.14 -4.29 21.35
C SER A 29 11.16 -3.82 20.31
N LEU A 30 10.80 -2.83 19.48
CA LEU A 30 11.72 -2.26 18.49
C LEU A 30 13.03 -1.75 19.11
N HIS A 31 12.97 -1.25 20.35
CA HIS A 31 14.15 -0.80 21.09
C HIS A 31 15.12 -1.95 21.38
N SER A 32 14.61 -3.12 21.82
CA SER A 32 15.48 -4.28 22.07
C SER A 32 16.12 -4.83 20.79
N ILE A 33 15.38 -4.81 19.67
CA ILE A 33 15.88 -5.22 18.35
C ILE A 33 16.96 -4.23 17.87
N ALA A 34 16.72 -2.93 18.05
CA ALA A 34 17.66 -1.86 17.74
C ALA A 34 18.99 -2.03 18.48
N LEU A 35 18.93 -2.29 19.79
CA LEU A 35 20.11 -2.54 20.62
C LEU A 35 20.91 -3.75 20.12
N GLN A 36 20.22 -4.87 19.79
CA GLN A 36 20.88 -6.06 19.27
C GLN A 36 21.58 -5.83 17.92
N LEU A 37 20.98 -5.03 17.04
CA LEU A 37 21.48 -4.79 15.69
C LEU A 37 22.47 -3.62 15.59
N GLY A 38 22.65 -2.83 16.67
CA GLY A 38 23.40 -1.58 16.62
C GLY A 38 22.82 -0.60 15.61
N LYS A 39 21.49 -0.54 15.50
CA LYS A 39 20.74 0.34 14.58
C LYS A 39 19.80 1.23 15.38
N ASP A 40 19.47 2.40 14.85
CA ASP A 40 18.50 3.28 15.50
C ASP A 40 17.07 2.66 15.44
N PRO A 41 16.26 2.74 16.52
CA PRO A 41 14.89 2.22 16.51
C PRO A 41 14.01 2.80 15.40
N THR A 42 14.24 4.04 14.98
CA THR A 42 13.51 4.64 13.86
C THR A 42 13.89 4.03 12.52
N THR A 43 15.14 3.57 12.34
CA THR A 43 15.55 2.82 11.14
C THR A 43 14.78 1.51 11.04
N ILE A 44 14.66 0.76 12.14
CA ILE A 44 13.89 -0.48 12.18
C ILE A 44 12.39 -0.21 11.96
N SER A 45 11.85 0.83 12.59
CA SER A 45 10.46 1.27 12.39
C SER A 45 10.16 1.57 10.92
N LYS A 46 11.04 2.32 10.24
CA LYS A 46 10.91 2.66 8.82
C LYS A 46 11.02 1.41 7.93
N GLU A 47 11.98 0.53 8.20
CA GLU A 47 12.14 -0.75 7.52
C GLU A 47 10.86 -1.59 7.59
N ILE A 48 10.31 -1.77 8.80
CA ILE A 48 9.08 -2.56 9.00
C ILE A 48 7.89 -1.92 8.30
N LYS A 49 7.68 -0.61 8.46
CA LYS A 49 6.54 0.08 7.82
C LYS A 49 6.61 0.00 6.30
N LYS A 50 7.82 0.10 5.73
CA LYS A 50 8.05 0.08 4.28
C LYS A 50 7.83 -1.31 3.68
N HIS A 51 8.23 -2.36 4.39
CA HIS A 51 8.31 -3.72 3.83
C HIS A 51 7.37 -4.73 4.49
N ARG A 52 6.43 -4.29 5.33
CA ARG A 52 5.36 -5.16 5.85
C ARG A 52 4.39 -5.50 4.73
N THR A 53 4.02 -6.77 4.63
CA THR A 53 2.96 -7.22 3.73
C THR A 53 1.62 -7.08 4.42
N ILE A 54 0.65 -6.50 3.73
CA ILE A 54 -0.75 -6.47 4.19
C ILE A 54 -1.42 -7.76 3.75
N GLN A 55 -2.04 -8.45 4.70
CA GLN A 55 -2.91 -9.57 4.45
C GLN A 55 -4.34 -9.11 4.77
N GLU A 56 -5.15 -9.01 3.73
CA GLU A 56 -6.56 -8.65 3.85
C GLU A 56 -7.32 -9.67 4.71
N HIS A 57 -8.37 -9.19 5.37
CA HIS A 57 -9.32 -10.05 6.05
C HIS A 57 -9.93 -11.09 5.10
N SER A 58 -10.39 -12.20 5.68
CA SER A 58 -11.07 -13.22 4.88
C SER A 58 -12.47 -12.75 4.51
N HIS A 59 -12.79 -12.84 3.22
CA HIS A 59 -14.16 -12.66 2.69
C HIS A 59 -15.04 -13.90 2.88
N PHE A 60 -14.49 -14.99 3.43
CA PHE A 60 -15.26 -16.21 3.68
C PHE A 60 -16.34 -15.96 4.74
N ASN A 61 -17.59 -16.29 4.41
CA ASN A 61 -18.78 -16.04 5.23
C ASN A 61 -18.96 -14.57 5.65
N GLU A 62 -18.47 -13.64 4.83
CA GLU A 62 -18.65 -12.23 5.11
C GLU A 62 -20.11 -11.80 4.86
N SER A 63 -20.68 -11.00 5.77
CA SER A 63 -22.05 -10.50 5.64
C SER A 63 -22.23 -9.70 4.34
N LYS A 64 -23.35 -9.90 3.62
CA LYS A 64 -23.70 -9.08 2.45
C LYS A 64 -23.95 -7.62 2.82
N ASN A 65 -24.58 -7.41 3.97
CA ASN A 65 -24.71 -6.08 4.55
C ASN A 65 -23.37 -5.70 5.23
N LYS A 66 -22.70 -4.69 4.67
CA LYS A 66 -21.37 -4.23 5.08
C LYS A 66 -21.44 -3.05 6.06
N CYS A 67 -22.61 -2.76 6.61
CA CYS A 67 -22.77 -1.66 7.55
C CYS A 67 -22.10 -1.97 8.89
N ALA A 68 -21.35 -1.00 9.41
CA ALA A 68 -20.77 -1.03 10.74
C ALA A 68 -21.86 -1.07 11.82
N LEU A 69 -22.98 -0.38 11.58
CA LEU A 69 -24.13 -0.27 12.49
C LEU A 69 -25.09 -1.48 12.43
N ILE A 70 -24.78 -2.53 11.65
CA ILE A 70 -25.71 -3.64 11.37
C ILE A 70 -26.33 -4.28 12.62
N LYS A 71 -25.59 -4.37 13.72
CA LYS A 71 -26.05 -5.02 14.96
C LYS A 71 -27.11 -4.20 15.69
N ASP A 72 -26.93 -2.89 15.70
CA ASP A 72 -27.71 -1.95 16.50
C ASP A 72 -28.75 -1.19 15.66
N CYS A 73 -28.69 -1.30 14.33
CA CYS A 73 -29.60 -0.63 13.41
C CYS A 73 -31.05 -1.10 13.59
N LYS A 74 -31.94 -0.15 13.87
CA LYS A 74 -33.39 -0.37 14.03
C LYS A 74 -34.23 0.15 12.85
N LYS A 75 -33.61 0.76 11.84
CA LYS A 75 -34.31 1.29 10.65
C LYS A 75 -35.04 0.17 9.89
N LYS A 76 -36.18 0.53 9.27
CA LYS A 76 -37.02 -0.33 8.43
C LYS A 76 -37.45 0.46 7.20
N ASN A 77 -37.84 -0.23 6.13
CA ASN A 77 -38.38 0.38 4.90
C ASN A 77 -37.43 1.36 4.19
N ILE A 78 -36.11 1.22 4.39
CA ILE A 78 -35.08 2.09 3.78
C ILE A 78 -35.03 2.05 2.25
N CYS A 79 -35.75 1.10 1.62
CA CYS A 79 -35.74 0.98 0.17
C CYS A 79 -36.73 1.92 -0.50
N GLU A 80 -37.72 2.44 0.24
CA GLU A 80 -38.74 3.39 -0.25
C GLU A 80 -39.19 3.08 -1.69
N ILE A 81 -38.94 3.99 -2.64
CA ILE A 81 -39.32 3.87 -4.05
C ILE A 81 -38.48 2.85 -4.82
N TYR A 82 -37.26 2.54 -4.38
CA TYR A 82 -36.34 1.63 -5.06
C TYR A 82 -36.75 0.16 -4.90
N ALA A 83 -37.39 -0.19 -3.78
CA ALA A 83 -38.04 -1.49 -3.61
C ALA A 83 -39.26 -1.38 -2.68
N PRO A 84 -40.42 -0.94 -3.19
CA PRO A 84 -41.61 -0.63 -2.37
C PRO A 84 -42.18 -1.82 -1.58
N ILE A 85 -41.90 -3.05 -2.04
CA ILE A 85 -42.34 -4.30 -1.41
C ILE A 85 -41.41 -4.70 -0.25
N CYS A 86 -40.20 -4.13 -0.17
CA CYS A 86 -39.23 -4.47 0.86
C CYS A 86 -39.61 -3.86 2.23
N LYS A 87 -40.26 -4.68 3.06
CA LYS A 87 -40.62 -4.32 4.45
C LYS A 87 -39.63 -4.85 5.50
N ARG A 88 -38.41 -5.21 5.10
CA ARG A 88 -37.41 -5.81 6.01
C ARG A 88 -36.77 -4.74 6.89
N MET A 89 -36.26 -5.16 8.05
CA MET A 89 -35.33 -4.32 8.81
C MET A 89 -34.06 -4.09 8.00
N CYS A 90 -33.48 -2.89 8.10
CA CYS A 90 -32.26 -2.50 7.40
C CYS A 90 -31.12 -3.52 7.55
N LYS A 91 -30.93 -4.04 8.78
CA LYS A 91 -29.92 -5.08 9.07
C LYS A 91 -30.08 -6.40 8.30
N LEU A 92 -31.30 -6.72 7.85
CA LEU A 92 -31.64 -7.91 7.04
C LEU A 92 -31.89 -7.57 5.56
N CYS A 93 -31.78 -6.29 5.20
CA CYS A 93 -32.03 -5.81 3.85
C CYS A 93 -30.74 -5.89 3.02
N ASN A 94 -30.83 -6.41 1.79
CA ASN A 94 -29.70 -6.46 0.86
C ASN A 94 -29.36 -5.09 0.26
N HIS A 95 -30.23 -4.09 0.46
CA HIS A 95 -30.06 -2.74 -0.04
C HIS A 95 -29.52 -1.74 1.01
N CYS A 96 -29.13 -2.21 2.19
CA CYS A 96 -28.55 -1.34 3.21
C CYS A 96 -27.32 -0.59 2.66
N ASN A 97 -26.45 -1.27 1.92
CA ASN A 97 -25.23 -0.68 1.39
C ASN A 97 -25.49 0.40 0.33
N SER A 98 -26.67 0.46 -0.28
CA SER A 98 -27.00 1.37 -1.39
C SER A 98 -28.04 2.44 -1.06
N HIS A 99 -28.94 2.18 -0.11
CA HIS A 99 -30.12 3.03 0.14
C HIS A 99 -30.31 3.41 1.61
N CYS A 100 -29.42 2.99 2.53
CA CYS A 100 -29.50 3.45 3.91
C CYS A 100 -28.70 4.76 4.05
N ASP A 101 -29.35 5.85 4.41
CA ASP A 101 -28.67 7.15 4.60
C ASP A 101 -27.62 7.12 5.73
N ASP A 102 -27.83 6.27 6.75
CA ASP A 102 -26.87 6.07 7.85
C ASP A 102 -25.88 4.95 7.55
N PHE A 103 -25.72 4.55 6.28
CA PHE A 103 -24.77 3.50 5.93
C PHE A 103 -23.36 3.95 6.25
N ILE A 104 -22.72 3.23 7.16
CA ILE A 104 -21.31 3.40 7.49
C ILE A 104 -20.59 2.11 7.06
N PRO A 105 -19.67 2.14 6.10
CA PRO A 105 -18.89 0.97 5.73
C PRO A 105 -18.14 0.40 6.94
N ARG A 106 -18.21 -0.93 7.11
CA ARG A 106 -17.42 -1.64 8.11
C ARG A 106 -15.94 -1.46 7.80
N SER A 107 -15.19 -0.96 8.77
CA SER A 107 -13.73 -0.95 8.71
C SER A 107 -13.16 -2.29 9.19
N TYR A 108 -12.22 -2.82 8.43
CA TYR A 108 -11.40 -3.98 8.79
C TYR A 108 -10.01 -3.59 9.29
N HIS A 109 -9.78 -2.30 9.51
CA HIS A 109 -8.54 -1.79 10.06
C HIS A 109 -8.30 -2.29 11.49
N CYS A 110 -7.06 -2.64 11.79
CA CYS A 110 -6.63 -3.02 13.12
C CYS A 110 -5.85 -1.87 13.79
N SER A 111 -6.43 -1.26 14.83
CA SER A 111 -5.81 -0.13 15.54
C SER A 111 -4.45 -0.45 16.20
N LYS A 112 -4.14 -1.74 16.39
CA LYS A 112 -2.81 -2.16 16.86
C LYS A 112 -1.71 -1.93 15.81
N LEU A 113 -2.06 -1.81 14.53
CA LEU A 113 -1.12 -1.53 13.45
C LEU A 113 -0.71 -0.06 13.37
N ASP A 114 -1.39 0.82 14.11
CA ASP A 114 -1.07 2.25 14.19
C ASP A 114 0.10 2.53 15.15
N LYS A 115 0.43 1.54 15.99
CA LYS A 115 1.49 1.61 17.00
C LYS A 115 2.56 0.59 16.73
N ALA A 116 3.78 0.86 17.20
CA ALA A 116 4.88 -0.09 17.08
C ALA A 116 4.52 -1.44 17.73
N PRO A 117 4.88 -2.58 17.11
CA PRO A 117 5.75 -2.73 15.95
C PRO A 117 5.06 -2.66 14.58
N PHE A 118 3.81 -2.19 14.49
CA PHE A 118 3.05 -2.01 13.24
C PHE A 118 2.74 -3.31 12.47
N VAL A 119 2.88 -4.46 13.13
CA VAL A 119 2.70 -5.80 12.55
C VAL A 119 2.03 -6.76 13.53
N CYS A 120 1.54 -7.87 13.00
CA CYS A 120 0.84 -8.94 13.69
C CYS A 120 1.74 -10.14 14.02
N ASN A 121 3.05 -10.08 13.76
CA ASN A 121 4.01 -11.17 13.94
C ASN A 121 3.93 -11.88 15.31
N ALA A 122 3.64 -11.18 16.42
CA ALA A 122 3.43 -11.79 17.75
C ALA A 122 2.02 -11.53 18.34
N CYS A 123 1.03 -11.19 17.51
CA CYS A 123 -0.32 -10.93 18.03
C CYS A 123 -0.95 -12.19 18.66
N SER A 124 -1.41 -12.10 19.91
CA SER A 124 -2.02 -13.23 20.61
C SER A 124 -3.37 -13.67 20.03
N LYS A 125 -4.05 -12.78 19.29
CA LYS A 125 -5.39 -13.03 18.71
C LYS A 125 -5.36 -13.42 17.23
N LYS A 126 -4.21 -13.82 16.67
CA LYS A 126 -4.04 -14.08 15.21
C LYS A 126 -5.12 -15.01 14.64
N SER A 127 -5.34 -16.17 15.25
CA SER A 127 -6.16 -17.24 14.70
C SER A 127 -7.65 -16.88 14.55
N GLY A 128 -8.17 -16.00 15.43
CA GLY A 128 -9.56 -15.54 15.39
C GLY A 128 -9.74 -14.11 14.86
N CYS A 129 -8.67 -13.42 14.49
CA CYS A 129 -8.73 -12.03 14.06
C CYS A 129 -9.32 -11.90 12.65
N ARG A 130 -10.45 -11.21 12.53
CA ARG A 130 -11.13 -10.92 11.25
C ARG A 130 -10.77 -9.55 10.65
N LEU A 131 -9.76 -8.89 11.19
CA LEU A 131 -9.25 -7.62 10.67
C LEU A 131 -8.12 -7.87 9.67
N ASP A 132 -7.81 -6.85 8.90
CA ASP A 132 -6.61 -6.79 8.08
C ASP A 132 -5.36 -6.90 8.97
N LYS A 133 -4.38 -7.63 8.48
CA LYS A 133 -3.15 -7.95 9.22
C LYS A 133 -1.98 -7.41 8.46
N ALA A 134 -0.90 -7.11 9.17
CA ALA A 134 0.36 -6.78 8.55
C ALA A 134 1.44 -7.72 9.09
N TYR A 135 2.32 -8.22 8.24
CA TYR A 135 3.41 -9.10 8.64
C TYR A 135 4.71 -8.60 8.07
N TYR A 136 5.76 -8.62 8.88
CA TYR A 136 7.11 -8.44 8.38
C TYR A 136 7.72 -9.81 8.08
N ARG A 137 8.24 -9.99 6.86
CA ARG A 137 8.93 -11.19 6.38
C ARG A 137 10.26 -10.79 5.78
N ALA A 138 11.36 -11.31 6.30
CA ALA A 138 12.70 -10.89 5.92
C ALA A 138 12.99 -11.13 4.44
N THR A 139 12.53 -12.26 3.91
CA THR A 139 12.70 -12.66 2.50
C THR A 139 11.99 -11.69 1.54
N ILE A 140 10.76 -11.30 1.86
CA ILE A 140 9.98 -10.35 1.07
C ILE A 140 10.62 -8.97 1.12
N ALA A 141 10.94 -8.49 2.33
CA ALA A 141 11.58 -7.19 2.54
C ALA A 141 12.93 -7.08 1.80
N HIS A 142 13.75 -8.14 1.85
CA HIS A 142 15.03 -8.15 1.16
C HIS A 142 14.87 -8.17 -0.37
N ARG A 143 13.92 -8.96 -0.88
CA ARG A 143 13.61 -9.00 -2.32
C ARG A 143 13.16 -7.63 -2.81
N GLU A 144 12.20 -6.99 -2.14
CA GLU A 144 11.72 -5.64 -2.48
C GLU A 144 12.85 -4.61 -2.46
N TYR A 145 13.69 -4.63 -1.42
CA TYR A 145 14.86 -3.75 -1.35
C TYR A 145 15.80 -3.96 -2.54
N ARG A 146 16.09 -5.22 -2.91
CA ARG A 146 16.94 -5.52 -4.07
C ARG A 146 16.31 -5.10 -5.39
N THR A 147 15.01 -5.32 -5.58
CA THR A 147 14.29 -4.86 -6.78
C THR A 147 14.43 -3.36 -6.94
N VAL A 148 14.11 -2.59 -5.90
CA VAL A 148 14.26 -1.12 -5.94
C VAL A 148 15.71 -0.69 -6.18
N LEU A 149 16.67 -1.39 -5.56
CA LEU A 149 18.09 -1.09 -5.77
C LEU A 149 18.52 -1.33 -7.22
N ILE A 150 18.04 -2.42 -7.83
CA ILE A 150 18.30 -2.73 -9.23
C ILE A 150 17.61 -1.69 -10.11
N GLU A 151 16.30 -1.45 -9.94
CA GLU A 151 15.54 -0.46 -10.71
C GLU A 151 16.14 0.95 -10.64
N SER A 152 16.69 1.33 -9.49
CA SER A 152 17.38 2.63 -9.34
C SER A 152 18.72 2.74 -10.08
N ARG A 153 19.34 1.60 -10.43
CA ARG A 153 20.69 1.51 -11.01
C ARG A 153 20.69 1.05 -12.46
N THR A 154 19.66 0.30 -12.85
CA THR A 154 19.30 0.14 -14.25
C THR A 154 18.79 1.51 -14.68
N GLY A 155 19.58 2.24 -15.46
CA GLY A 155 19.13 3.49 -16.04
C GLY A 155 17.88 3.30 -16.91
N ILE A 156 17.49 4.35 -17.62
CA ILE A 156 16.47 4.20 -18.67
C ILE A 156 17.00 3.14 -19.64
N ASN A 157 16.28 2.03 -19.80
CA ASN A 157 16.61 0.98 -20.75
C ASN A 157 16.27 1.47 -22.17
N ILE A 158 17.05 2.44 -22.64
CA ILE A 158 16.96 3.08 -23.95
C ILE A 158 18.22 2.72 -24.73
N SER A 159 18.06 2.29 -25.98
CA SER A 159 19.19 2.04 -26.85
C SER A 159 19.90 3.37 -27.18
N PRO A 160 21.20 3.37 -27.51
CA PRO A 160 21.88 4.57 -27.99
C PRO A 160 21.13 5.24 -29.16
N GLU A 161 20.55 4.44 -30.05
CA GLU A 161 19.80 4.90 -31.22
C GLU A 161 18.49 5.60 -30.83
N ASP A 162 17.74 5.01 -29.88
CA ASP A 162 16.50 5.61 -29.36
C ASP A 162 16.80 6.88 -28.56
N LEU A 163 17.94 6.94 -27.86
CA LEU A 163 18.37 8.11 -27.11
C LEU A 163 18.72 9.27 -28.05
N ILE A 164 19.44 9.00 -29.14
CA ILE A 164 19.72 9.99 -30.19
C ILE A 164 18.42 10.47 -30.81
N THR A 165 17.50 9.56 -31.16
CA THR A 165 16.19 9.92 -31.73
C THR A 165 15.39 10.81 -30.78
N LEU A 166 15.44 10.53 -29.48
CA LEU A 166 14.79 11.34 -28.46
C LEU A 166 15.45 12.72 -28.30
N ASP A 167 16.78 12.79 -28.35
CA ASP A 167 17.52 14.05 -28.29
C ASP A 167 17.24 14.95 -29.51
N GLU A 168 17.30 14.40 -30.72
CA GLU A 168 16.98 15.12 -31.97
C GLU A 168 15.57 15.71 -31.94
N LEU A 169 14.64 15.03 -31.29
CA LEU A 169 13.25 15.47 -31.18
C LEU A 169 13.05 16.53 -30.08
N VAL A 170 13.76 16.42 -28.96
CA VAL A 170 13.53 17.27 -27.78
C VAL A 170 14.43 18.52 -27.77
N SER A 171 15.71 18.39 -28.13
CA SER A 171 16.70 19.47 -28.04
C SER A 171 16.32 20.74 -28.82
N PRO A 172 15.81 20.68 -30.07
CA PRO A 172 15.37 21.87 -30.79
C PRO A 172 14.24 22.63 -30.08
N LEU A 173 13.32 21.91 -29.43
CA LEU A 173 12.17 22.51 -28.75
C LEU A 173 12.57 23.18 -27.42
N ILE A 174 13.55 22.59 -26.72
CA ILE A 174 14.16 23.21 -25.54
C ILE A 174 14.88 24.51 -25.96
N MET A 175 15.65 24.48 -27.06
CA MET A 175 16.34 25.67 -27.57
C MET A 175 15.37 26.77 -28.01
N GLN A 176 14.15 26.42 -28.41
CA GLN A 176 13.06 27.37 -28.69
C GLN A 176 12.38 27.92 -27.42
N GLY A 177 12.86 27.56 -26.23
CA GLY A 177 12.33 28.03 -24.95
C GLY A 177 11.07 27.30 -24.48
N GLN A 178 10.73 26.15 -25.08
CA GLN A 178 9.57 25.38 -24.62
C GLN A 178 9.88 24.65 -23.32
N SER A 179 8.91 24.67 -22.40
CA SER A 179 8.99 23.90 -21.16
C SER A 179 8.81 22.41 -21.45
N PRO A 180 9.37 21.52 -20.61
CA PRO A 180 9.21 20.06 -20.77
C PRO A 180 7.74 19.61 -20.90
N TYR A 181 6.82 20.33 -20.24
CA TYR A 181 5.40 20.05 -20.33
C TYR A 181 4.82 20.37 -21.73
N MET A 182 5.20 21.50 -22.33
CA MET A 182 4.75 21.88 -23.68
C MET A 182 5.28 20.91 -24.73
N ILE A 183 6.56 20.53 -24.61
CA ILE A 183 7.22 19.54 -25.47
C ILE A 183 6.45 18.21 -25.43
N LEU A 184 6.12 17.72 -24.23
CA LEU A 184 5.36 16.47 -24.06
C LEU A 184 3.98 16.54 -24.72
N GLN A 185 3.29 17.67 -24.65
CA GLN A 185 1.99 17.84 -25.30
C GLN A 185 2.09 17.83 -26.83
N ILE A 186 3.11 18.49 -27.39
CA ILE A 186 3.35 18.52 -28.84
C ILE A 186 3.63 17.11 -29.36
N ILE A 187 4.55 16.39 -28.70
CA ILE A 187 4.90 15.01 -29.07
C ILE A 187 3.67 14.10 -29.03
N ARG A 188 2.88 14.17 -27.94
CA ARG A 188 1.66 13.38 -27.81
C ARG A 188 0.66 13.65 -28.93
N ARG A 189 0.46 14.91 -29.31
CA ARG A 189 -0.41 15.30 -30.43
C ARG A 189 0.07 14.71 -31.75
N SER A 190 1.36 14.83 -32.06
CA SER A 190 1.97 14.28 -33.28
C SER A 190 1.83 12.75 -33.37
N LEU A 191 1.98 12.03 -32.25
CA LEU A 191 1.80 10.57 -32.20
C LEU A 191 0.33 10.14 -32.36
N THR A 192 -0.62 10.88 -31.78
CA THR A 192 -2.06 10.62 -31.98
C THR A 192 -2.51 10.87 -33.41
N GLN A 193 -1.87 11.81 -34.12
CA GLN A 193 -2.13 12.08 -35.53
C GLN A 193 -1.59 10.95 -36.41
N LYS A 194 -0.35 10.49 -36.21
CA LYS A 194 0.25 9.38 -36.97
C LYS A 194 -0.52 8.06 -36.86
N LYS A 195 -1.08 7.73 -35.69
CA LYS A 195 -1.91 6.52 -35.51
C LYS A 195 -3.25 6.56 -36.27
N ARG A 196 -3.75 7.74 -36.62
CA ARG A 196 -4.98 7.89 -37.42
C ARG A 196 -4.78 7.63 -38.92
N PHE A 197 -3.54 7.74 -39.41
CA PHE A 197 -3.20 7.56 -40.83
C PHE A 197 -2.71 6.14 -41.18
N THR A 198 -2.58 5.24 -40.20
CA THR A 198 -2.11 3.85 -40.38
C THR A 198 -3.22 2.80 -40.30
N LEU A 199 -4.49 3.23 -40.28
CA LEU A 199 -5.69 2.38 -40.19
C LEU A 199 -6.53 2.38 -41.49
N HIS A 200 -5.93 2.79 -42.61
CA HIS A 200 -6.45 2.62 -43.97
C HIS A 200 -5.41 1.86 -44.80
#